data_AF-A0A0E9XDC7-F1
#
_entry.id   AF-A0A0E9XDC7-F1
#
_cell.length_a   1.000
_cell.length_b   1.000
_cell.length_c   1.000
_cell.angle_alpha   90.00
_cell.angle_beta   90.00
_cell.angle_gamma   90.00
#
_symmetry.space_group_name_H-M   'P 1'
#
loop_
_entity.id
_entity.type
_entity.pdbx_description
1 polymer ?
#
loop_
_entity_poly.entity_id
_entity_poly.type
_entity_poly.pdbx_seq_one_letter_code
_entity_poly.pdbx_strand_id
1 'polypeptide(L)'
;MYQGTCCRCWPIFPSDLEELEPEISHLWPTLLKTTSNFTFWKNEWIKHGSCAACVEGMNSPTRYFQRTLKLRGHFDIDRALMDAGIKPSCNKTYQFEDLHSALAPIIGDKYEIQCLKDDEGRELLIQVKISLFRNFTLGCHKTPQAEPTDARTAWKSSEGHPCPKDTPVFYFPISYEHPHDPCD
;
A
#
# COMPACT_ATOMS: atom_id res chain seq x y z
N MET A 1 -12.69 13.25 -7.83
CA MET A 1 -12.35 11.86 -7.46
C MET A 1 -13.46 10.97 -7.99
N TYR A 2 -13.14 9.91 -8.73
CA TYR A 2 -14.14 8.92 -9.12
C TYR A 2 -14.49 8.06 -7.90
N GLN A 3 -15.54 8.43 -7.16
CA GLN A 3 -16.26 7.50 -6.30
C GLN A 3 -17.18 6.68 -7.19
N GLY A 4 -16.61 5.68 -7.87
CA GLY A 4 -17.35 4.81 -8.75
C GLY A 4 -16.45 3.76 -9.37
N THR A 5 -16.91 2.51 -9.32
CA THR A 5 -16.36 1.44 -10.16
C THR A 5 -16.43 1.88 -11.62
N CYS A 6 -15.30 1.90 -12.35
CA CYS A 6 -15.30 2.36 -13.74
C CYS A 6 -16.04 1.40 -14.68
N CYS A 7 -15.95 0.09 -14.48
CA CYS A 7 -16.73 -0.91 -15.21
C CYS A 7 -16.91 -2.17 -14.37
N ARG A 8 -18.17 -2.52 -14.05
CA ARG A 8 -18.52 -3.85 -13.51
C ARG A 8 -18.68 -4.91 -14.59
N CYS A 9 -18.60 -4.49 -15.85
CA CYS A 9 -18.71 -5.29 -17.06
C CYS A 9 -17.47 -6.15 -17.36
N TRP A 10 -16.35 -5.96 -16.65
CA TRP A 10 -15.12 -6.70 -16.90
C TRP A 10 -14.87 -7.69 -15.76
N PRO A 11 -15.40 -8.92 -15.87
CA PRO A 11 -15.19 -9.93 -14.85
C PRO A 11 -13.73 -10.36 -14.79
N ILE A 12 -13.35 -10.90 -13.63
CA ILE A 12 -12.10 -11.60 -13.40
C ILE A 12 -12.43 -13.02 -12.93
N PHE A 13 -11.64 -13.97 -13.39
CA PHE A 13 -11.76 -15.39 -13.08
C PHE A 13 -10.45 -15.90 -12.47
N PRO A 14 -10.48 -17.02 -11.71
CA PRO A 14 -9.26 -17.61 -11.14
C PRO A 14 -8.19 -17.92 -12.20
N SER A 15 -8.60 -18.34 -13.40
CA SER A 15 -7.70 -18.60 -14.53
C SER A 15 -6.89 -17.39 -14.99
N ASP A 16 -7.39 -16.16 -14.77
CA ASP A 16 -6.64 -14.95 -15.11
C ASP A 16 -5.38 -14.77 -14.25
N LEU A 17 -5.34 -15.43 -13.08
CA LEU A 17 -4.29 -15.32 -12.07
C LEU A 17 -3.53 -16.63 -11.84
N GLU A 18 -3.84 -17.70 -12.58
CA GLU A 18 -3.28 -19.04 -12.34
C GLU A 18 -1.74 -19.03 -12.31
N GLU A 19 -1.09 -18.37 -13.27
CA GLU A 19 0.37 -18.24 -13.32
C GLU A 19 0.94 -17.31 -12.25
N LEU A 20 0.14 -16.39 -11.72
CA LEU A 20 0.56 -15.38 -10.73
C LEU A 20 0.27 -15.81 -9.29
N GLU A 21 -0.56 -16.83 -9.11
CA GLU A 21 -1.09 -17.25 -7.81
C GLU A 21 0.01 -17.49 -6.77
N PRO A 22 1.12 -18.20 -7.10
CA PRO A 22 2.17 -18.45 -6.12
C PRO A 22 2.81 -17.16 -5.57
N GLU A 23 2.94 -16.14 -6.42
CA GLU A 23 3.57 -14.87 -6.06
C GLU A 23 2.57 -13.92 -5.37
N ILE A 24 1.36 -13.77 -5.92
CA ILE A 24 0.36 -12.84 -5.37
C ILE A 24 -0.22 -13.32 -4.04
N SER A 25 -0.34 -14.64 -3.81
CA SER A 25 -0.74 -15.18 -2.51
C SER A 25 0.28 -14.88 -1.42
N HIS A 26 1.57 -14.75 -1.77
CA HIS A 26 2.62 -14.38 -0.82
C HIS A 26 2.68 -12.86 -0.61
N LEU A 27 2.69 -12.08 -1.69
CA LEU A 27 2.92 -10.64 -1.62
C LEU A 27 1.67 -9.82 -1.32
N TRP A 28 0.48 -10.30 -1.67
CA TRP A 28 -0.78 -9.59 -1.48
C TRP A 28 -1.93 -10.48 -0.96
N PRO A 29 -1.74 -11.20 0.16
CA PRO A 29 -2.79 -11.99 0.78
C PRO A 29 -3.87 -11.09 1.40
N THR A 30 -5.04 -11.66 1.63
CA THR A 30 -6.03 -11.07 2.55
C THR A 30 -5.66 -11.42 4.00
N LEU A 31 -5.76 -10.41 4.88
CA LEU A 31 -5.68 -10.61 6.34
C LEU A 31 -7.07 -10.81 6.98
N LEU A 32 -8.14 -10.75 6.19
CA LEU A 32 -9.50 -10.98 6.66
C LEU A 32 -9.84 -12.48 6.64
N LYS A 33 -10.03 -13.09 7.80
CA LYS A 33 -10.30 -14.53 7.97
C LYS A 33 -11.53 -15.05 7.26
N THR A 34 -12.52 -14.20 7.04
CA THR A 34 -13.80 -14.55 6.40
C THR A 34 -13.77 -14.40 4.88
N THR A 35 -12.66 -13.93 4.32
CA THR A 35 -12.53 -13.61 2.89
C THR A 35 -11.40 -14.43 2.28
N SER A 36 -11.62 -15.05 1.12
CA SER A 36 -10.54 -15.71 0.39
C SER A 36 -9.68 -14.69 -0.38
N ASN A 37 -8.40 -15.02 -0.60
CA ASN A 37 -7.48 -14.23 -1.43
C ASN A 37 -8.13 -13.80 -2.76
N PHE A 38 -8.70 -14.75 -3.50
CA PHE A 38 -9.35 -14.44 -4.77
C PHE A 38 -10.54 -13.48 -4.64
N THR A 39 -11.35 -13.60 -3.59
CA THR A 39 -12.47 -12.66 -3.36
C THR A 39 -11.95 -11.25 -3.11
N PHE A 40 -10.87 -11.14 -2.33
CA PHE A 40 -10.20 -9.86 -2.10
C PHE A 40 -9.66 -9.26 -3.40
N TRP A 41 -8.88 -10.01 -4.17
CA TRP A 41 -8.34 -9.55 -5.47
C TRP A 41 -9.43 -9.19 -6.47
N LYS A 42 -10.53 -9.96 -6.51
CA LYS A 42 -11.69 -9.64 -7.34
C LYS A 42 -12.27 -8.28 -7.01
N ASN A 43 -12.41 -7.96 -5.71
CA ASN A 43 -12.91 -6.65 -5.27
C ASN A 43 -11.95 -5.52 -5.66
N GLU A 44 -10.64 -5.73 -5.50
CA GLU A 44 -9.61 -4.77 -5.93
C GLU A 44 -9.62 -4.53 -7.44
N TRP A 45 -9.76 -5.58 -8.25
CA TRP A 45 -9.92 -5.45 -9.70
C TRP A 45 -11.17 -4.65 -10.07
N ILE A 46 -12.32 -5.00 -9.51
CA ILE A 46 -13.58 -4.33 -9.82
C ILE A 46 -13.50 -2.85 -9.41
N LYS A 47 -13.00 -2.55 -8.22
CA LYS A 47 -12.97 -1.20 -7.67
C LYS A 47 -11.88 -0.32 -8.29
N HIS A 48 -10.71 -0.88 -8.59
CA HIS A 48 -9.51 -0.14 -8.99
C HIS A 48 -8.93 -0.58 -10.33
N GLY A 49 -8.75 -1.88 -10.54
CA GLY A 49 -8.14 -2.41 -11.76
C GLY A 49 -8.91 -2.06 -13.05
N SER A 50 -10.24 -2.12 -13.02
CA SER A 50 -11.10 -1.76 -14.15
C SER A 50 -10.93 -0.29 -14.59
N CYS A 51 -10.58 0.60 -13.66
CA CYS A 51 -10.27 2.00 -13.95
C CYS A 51 -8.87 2.18 -14.55
N ALA A 52 -7.92 1.33 -14.15
CA ALA A 52 -6.56 1.33 -14.66
C ALA A 52 -6.45 0.71 -16.05
N ALA A 53 -7.52 0.08 -16.56
CA ALA A 53 -7.46 -0.65 -17.82
C ALA A 53 -7.21 0.22 -19.08
N CYS A 54 -7.42 1.54 -18.99
CA CYS A 54 -7.01 2.49 -20.03
C CYS A 54 -5.51 2.85 -19.99
N VAL A 55 -4.78 2.38 -18.98
CA VAL A 55 -3.32 2.58 -18.86
C VAL A 55 -2.61 1.44 -19.59
N GLU A 56 -1.65 1.80 -20.43
CA GLU A 56 -0.83 0.84 -21.15
C GLU A 56 -0.14 -0.12 -20.17
N GLY A 57 -0.25 -1.43 -20.45
CA GLY A 57 0.31 -2.47 -19.58
C GLY A 57 -0.55 -2.84 -18.36
N MET A 58 -1.75 -2.27 -18.19
CA MET A 58 -2.74 -2.67 -17.18
C MET A 58 -4.11 -3.01 -17.78
N ASN A 59 -4.17 -3.20 -19.09
CA ASN A 59 -5.40 -3.34 -19.87
C ASN A 59 -6.07 -4.74 -19.82
N SER A 60 -5.84 -5.52 -18.77
CA SER A 60 -6.54 -6.77 -18.45
C SER A 60 -6.31 -7.13 -16.97
N PRO A 61 -7.11 -8.04 -16.37
CA PRO A 61 -6.86 -8.50 -15.01
C PRO A 61 -5.44 -9.02 -14.82
N THR A 62 -5.00 -9.99 -15.63
CA THR A 62 -3.65 -10.57 -15.58
C THR A 62 -2.56 -9.49 -15.65
N ARG A 63 -2.68 -8.53 -16.58
CA ARG A 63 -1.69 -7.45 -16.75
C ARG A 63 -1.66 -6.49 -15.56
N TYR A 64 -2.83 -6.15 -15.00
CA TYR A 64 -2.93 -5.30 -13.81
C TYR A 64 -2.21 -5.91 -12.62
N PHE A 65 -2.45 -7.20 -12.34
CA PHE A 65 -1.78 -7.89 -11.23
C PHE A 65 -0.29 -8.11 -11.50
N GLN A 66 0.10 -8.53 -12.71
CA GLN A 66 1.51 -8.62 -13.11
C GLN A 66 2.24 -7.28 -12.92
N ARG A 67 1.63 -6.17 -13.34
CA ARG A 67 2.23 -4.85 -13.20
C ARG A 67 2.33 -4.44 -11.73
N THR A 68 1.32 -4.76 -10.92
CA THR A 68 1.34 -4.49 -9.48
C THR A 68 2.44 -5.26 -8.76
N LEU A 69 2.62 -6.55 -9.05
CA LEU A 69 3.70 -7.36 -8.48
C LEU A 69 5.09 -6.81 -8.89
N LYS A 70 5.26 -6.44 -10.16
CA LYS A 70 6.49 -5.79 -10.62
C LYS A 70 6.78 -4.47 -9.89
N LEU A 71 5.75 -3.65 -9.63
CA LEU A 71 5.91 -2.40 -8.89
C LEU A 71 6.25 -2.65 -7.42
N ARG A 72 5.62 -3.65 -6.79
CA ARG A 72 5.97 -4.09 -5.43
C ARG A 72 7.43 -4.52 -5.33
N GLY A 73 7.92 -5.32 -6.27
CA GLY A 73 9.33 -5.74 -6.29
C GLY A 73 10.30 -4.59 -6.62
N HIS A 74 9.88 -3.61 -7.42
CA HIS A 74 10.71 -2.44 -7.74
C HIS A 74 10.83 -1.47 -6.56
N PHE A 75 9.73 -1.22 -5.85
CA PHE A 75 9.69 -0.41 -4.63
C PHE A 75 9.71 -1.33 -3.42
N ASP A 76 10.84 -1.99 -3.18
CA ASP A 76 11.00 -2.94 -2.08
C ASP A 76 11.09 -2.24 -0.72
N ILE A 77 9.93 -1.88 -0.19
CA ILE A 77 9.74 -1.23 1.12
C ILE A 77 10.30 -2.11 2.24
N ASP A 78 10.07 -3.41 2.17
CA ASP A 78 10.48 -4.35 3.21
C ASP A 78 12.01 -4.38 3.32
N ARG A 79 12.70 -4.42 2.18
CA ARG A 79 14.16 -4.36 2.13
C ARG A 79 14.70 -3.02 2.62
N ALA A 80 14.11 -1.91 2.20
CA ALA A 80 14.56 -0.57 2.60
C ALA A 80 14.46 -0.36 4.12
N LEU A 81 13.34 -0.77 4.73
CA LEU A 81 13.18 -0.75 6.19
C LEU A 81 14.21 -1.66 6.87
N MET A 82 14.38 -2.89 6.35
CA MET A 82 15.33 -3.86 6.91
C MET A 82 16.78 -3.36 6.88
N ASP A 83 17.23 -2.78 5.77
CA ASP A 83 18.59 -2.24 5.61
C ASP A 83 18.83 -1.04 6.53
N ALA A 84 17.79 -0.29 6.88
CA ALA A 84 17.83 0.76 7.91
C ALA A 84 17.73 0.24 9.36
N GLY A 85 17.65 -1.09 9.57
CA GLY A 85 17.48 -1.69 10.88
C GLY A 85 16.07 -1.55 11.48
N ILE A 86 15.10 -1.20 10.65
CA ILE A 86 13.67 -1.10 10.99
C ILE A 86 13.02 -2.44 10.66
N LYS A 87 12.72 -3.22 11.69
CA LYS A 87 12.11 -4.55 11.57
C LYS A 87 10.81 -4.61 12.36
N PRO A 88 9.84 -5.44 11.94
CA PRO A 88 8.65 -5.67 12.72
C PRO A 88 9.00 -6.13 14.15
N SER A 89 8.33 -5.57 15.15
CA SER A 89 8.59 -5.85 16.57
C SER A 89 7.38 -5.49 17.42
N CYS A 90 7.05 -6.33 18.38
CA CYS A 90 6.02 -6.06 19.38
C CYS A 90 6.49 -5.09 20.48
N ASN A 91 7.81 -4.94 20.66
CA ASN A 91 8.40 -4.25 21.80
C ASN A 91 9.24 -3.03 21.42
N LYS A 92 9.32 -2.70 20.12
CA LYS A 92 10.15 -1.60 19.61
C LYS A 92 9.28 -0.65 18.80
N THR A 93 9.48 0.63 19.04
CA THR A 93 8.90 1.73 18.27
C THR A 93 9.97 2.40 17.43
N TYR A 94 9.52 3.18 16.45
CA TYR A 94 10.34 3.93 15.52
C TYR A 94 9.84 5.37 15.45
N GLN A 95 10.75 6.32 15.24
CA GLN A 95 10.32 7.69 14.99
C GLN A 95 9.93 7.85 13.51
N PHE A 96 9.03 8.79 13.24
CA PHE A 96 8.62 9.11 11.87
C PHE A 96 9.82 9.40 10.97
N GLU A 97 10.81 10.15 11.46
CA GLU A 97 12.00 10.51 10.70
C GLU A 97 12.88 9.31 10.32
N ASP A 98 12.90 8.26 11.14
CA ASP A 98 13.62 7.01 10.81
C ASP A 98 12.95 6.30 9.63
N LEU A 99 11.61 6.20 9.68
CA LEU A 99 10.80 5.64 8.59
C LEU A 99 10.94 6.49 7.31
N HIS A 100 10.86 7.81 7.44
CA HIS A 100 11.00 8.74 6.33
C HIS A 100 12.37 8.60 5.65
N SER A 101 13.45 8.58 6.44
CA SER A 101 14.83 8.47 5.95
C SER A 101 15.11 7.13 5.28
N ALA A 102 14.49 6.04 5.75
CA ALA A 102 14.61 4.73 5.13
C ALA A 102 13.89 4.66 3.76
N LEU A 103 12.75 5.34 3.61
CA LEU A 103 11.89 5.23 2.44
C LEU A 103 12.20 6.27 1.36
N ALA A 104 12.46 7.53 1.73
CA ALA A 104 12.65 8.62 0.76
C ALA A 104 13.65 8.30 -0.38
N PRO A 105 14.79 7.61 -0.15
CA PRO A 105 15.73 7.26 -1.22
C PRO A 105 15.16 6.36 -2.32
N ILE A 106 14.15 5.54 -2.01
CA ILE A 106 13.58 4.56 -2.95
C ILE A 106 12.26 5.01 -3.59
N ILE A 107 11.48 5.85 -2.90
CA ILE A 107 10.14 6.27 -3.36
C ILE A 107 10.01 7.79 -3.58
N GLY A 108 11.11 8.54 -3.41
CA GLY A 108 11.14 9.99 -3.62
C GLY A 108 10.29 10.75 -2.59
N ASP A 109 9.73 11.90 -2.99
CA ASP A 109 9.08 12.83 -2.05
C ASP A 109 7.54 12.72 -2.03
N LYS A 110 6.96 11.91 -2.91
CA LYS A 110 5.50 11.80 -3.11
C LYS A 110 4.94 10.49 -2.59
N TYR A 111 4.95 10.37 -1.28
CA TYR A 111 4.37 9.24 -0.58
C TYR A 111 3.71 9.66 0.73
N GLU A 112 2.93 8.75 1.29
CA GLU A 112 2.28 8.92 2.59
C GLU A 112 2.57 7.68 3.44
N ILE A 113 3.05 7.91 4.66
CA ILE A 113 3.12 6.88 5.70
C ILE A 113 1.86 7.03 6.55
N GLN A 114 1.03 5.99 6.57
CA GLN A 114 -0.25 5.99 7.28
C GLN A 114 -0.19 5.12 8.53
N CYS A 115 -0.71 5.69 9.61
CA CYS A 115 -0.88 5.05 10.89
C CYS A 115 -2.35 4.85 11.23
N LEU A 116 -2.61 3.90 12.10
CA LEU A 116 -3.88 3.68 12.77
C LEU A 116 -3.64 3.85 14.27
N LYS A 117 -4.50 4.65 14.93
CA LYS A 117 -4.56 4.67 16.38
C LYS A 117 -5.41 3.51 16.87
N ASP A 118 -4.82 2.63 17.68
CA ASP A 118 -5.57 1.53 18.31
C ASP A 118 -6.28 1.96 19.60
N ASP A 119 -6.98 1.01 20.22
CA ASP A 119 -7.78 1.22 21.43
C ASP A 119 -6.92 1.62 22.66
N GLU A 120 -5.62 1.31 22.66
CA GLU A 120 -4.66 1.73 23.69
C GLU A 120 -4.06 3.12 23.40
N GLY A 121 -4.40 3.72 22.25
CA GLY A 121 -3.88 5.01 21.82
C GLY A 121 -2.50 4.93 21.16
N ARG A 122 -2.02 3.72 20.83
CA ARG A 122 -0.74 3.50 20.14
C ARG A 122 -0.89 3.82 18.65
N GLU A 123 0.16 4.39 18.06
CA GLU A 123 0.21 4.72 16.64
C GLU A 123 0.84 3.55 15.87
N LEU A 124 0.06 2.84 15.07
CA LEU A 124 0.49 1.63 14.36
C LEU A 124 0.72 1.94 12.89
N LEU A 125 1.91 1.66 12.35
CA LEU A 125 2.18 1.72 10.91
C LEU A 125 1.32 0.67 10.19
N ILE A 126 0.39 1.11 9.35
CA ILE A 126 -0.52 0.20 8.62
C ILE A 126 -0.34 0.23 7.10
N GLN A 127 0.15 1.34 6.53
CA GLN A 127 0.23 1.47 5.08
C GLN A 127 1.28 2.49 4.66
N VAL A 128 2.01 2.18 3.59
CA VAL A 128 2.80 3.15 2.81
C VAL A 128 2.12 3.30 1.45
N LYS A 129 1.75 4.54 1.09
CA LYS A 129 1.14 4.86 -0.20
C LYS A 129 2.14 5.60 -1.06
N ILE A 130 2.46 5.03 -2.23
CA ILE A 130 3.38 5.63 -3.20
C ILE A 130 2.53 6.21 -4.34
N SER A 131 2.72 7.49 -4.65
CA SER A 131 2.03 8.11 -5.79
C SER A 131 2.83 7.91 -7.07
N LEU A 132 2.23 7.29 -8.08
CA LEU A 132 2.84 7.06 -9.38
C LEU A 132 2.13 7.84 -10.48
N PHE A 133 2.91 8.29 -11.46
CA PHE A 133 2.36 8.75 -12.73
C PHE A 133 1.78 7.56 -13.52
N ARG A 134 0.92 7.84 -14.51
CA ARG A 134 0.29 6.81 -15.35
C ARG A 134 1.31 5.96 -16.14
N ASN A 135 2.52 6.47 -16.34
CA ASN A 135 3.64 5.74 -16.93
C ASN A 135 4.46 4.93 -15.89
N PHE A 136 3.96 4.80 -14.66
CA PHE A 136 4.55 4.06 -13.55
C PHE A 136 5.86 4.62 -13.01
N THR A 137 6.14 5.90 -13.26
CA THR A 137 7.31 6.60 -12.71
C THR A 137 6.92 7.45 -11.48
N LEU A 138 7.89 7.77 -10.64
CA LEU A 138 7.74 8.75 -9.55
C LEU A 138 7.68 10.20 -10.06
N GLY A 139 8.04 10.43 -11.33
CA GLY A 139 8.22 11.75 -11.93
C GLY A 139 9.48 12.47 -11.45
N CYS A 140 9.76 13.65 -12.01
CA CYS A 140 10.86 14.52 -11.57
C CYS A 140 10.28 15.84 -11.06
N HIS A 141 10.63 16.23 -9.84
CA HIS A 141 10.38 17.56 -9.33
C HIS A 141 11.54 18.48 -9.72
N LYS A 142 11.29 19.44 -10.61
CA LYS A 142 12.11 20.65 -10.62
C LYS A 142 11.71 21.41 -9.35
N THR A 143 12.65 21.66 -8.44
CA THR A 143 12.43 22.56 -7.31
C THR A 143 12.32 23.99 -7.83
N PRO A 144 11.14 24.61 -7.69
CA PRO A 144 11.11 25.95 -7.11
C PRO A 144 10.23 26.00 -5.87
N GLN A 145 10.60 26.90 -4.96
CA GLN A 145 9.98 27.12 -3.65
C GLN A 145 8.45 27.29 -3.71
N ALA A 146 7.79 26.51 -2.85
CA ALA A 146 6.47 26.64 -2.21
C ALA A 146 5.27 27.28 -2.95
N GLU A 147 4.17 26.51 -3.00
CA GLU A 147 2.81 26.99 -2.69
C GLU A 147 2.13 25.88 -1.84
N PRO A 148 1.49 26.19 -0.70
CA PRO A 148 0.81 25.21 0.12
C PRO A 148 -0.48 24.78 -0.58
N THR A 149 -0.44 23.66 -1.29
CA THR A 149 -1.67 23.03 -1.78
C THR A 149 -2.42 22.47 -0.59
N ASP A 150 -3.59 23.03 -0.34
CA ASP A 150 -4.56 22.68 0.68
C ASP A 150 -4.67 21.16 0.89
N ALA A 151 -4.04 20.66 1.96
CA ALA A 151 -4.06 19.26 2.36
C ALA A 151 -5.44 18.79 2.86
N ARG A 152 -6.50 19.62 2.77
CA ARG A 152 -7.81 19.37 3.39
C ARG A 152 -8.84 18.70 2.49
N THR A 153 -8.47 18.27 1.28
CA THR A 153 -9.39 17.51 0.41
C THR A 153 -8.78 16.25 -0.17
N ALA A 154 -8.43 15.31 0.70
CA ALA A 154 -8.16 13.93 0.30
C ALA A 154 -8.83 12.94 1.27
N TRP A 155 -9.92 12.34 0.76
CA TRP A 155 -10.31 10.95 1.01
C TRP A 155 -10.70 10.54 2.44
N LYS A 156 -11.96 10.83 2.78
CA LYS A 156 -12.72 10.06 3.78
C LYS A 156 -12.98 8.64 3.25
N SER A 157 -12.06 7.71 3.49
CA SER A 157 -12.32 6.27 3.39
C SER A 157 -11.11 5.48 3.88
N SER A 158 -11.21 4.97 5.11
CA SER A 158 -10.41 3.93 5.81
C SER A 158 -9.81 4.48 7.10
N GLU A 159 -9.84 3.71 8.16
CA GLU A 159 -9.56 4.07 9.56
C GLU A 159 -8.16 4.68 9.84
N GLY A 160 -7.27 4.73 8.85
CA GLY A 160 -5.93 5.31 8.96
C GLY A 160 -5.84 6.83 8.72
N HIS A 161 -4.80 7.45 9.29
CA HIS A 161 -4.41 8.84 9.11
C HIS A 161 -2.90 8.96 8.85
N PRO A 162 -2.37 10.11 8.39
CA PRO A 162 -0.93 10.32 8.32
C PRO A 162 -0.27 10.05 9.67
N CYS A 163 0.85 9.32 9.68
CA CYS A 163 1.58 9.06 10.92
C CYS A 163 2.02 10.38 11.56
N PRO A 164 1.83 10.55 12.89
CA PRO A 164 2.31 11.72 13.60
C PRO A 164 3.84 11.78 13.59
N LYS A 165 4.40 13.00 13.55
CA LYS A 165 5.85 13.22 13.49
C LYS A 165 6.53 13.08 14.86
N ASP A 166 5.83 13.47 15.92
CA ASP A 166 6.39 13.58 17.26
C ASP A 166 6.01 12.41 18.19
N THR A 167 5.27 11.42 17.67
CA THR A 167 4.85 10.25 18.45
C THR A 167 5.56 8.99 17.95
N PRO A 168 6.06 8.12 18.85
CA PRO A 168 6.62 6.85 18.45
C PRO A 168 5.60 5.98 17.71
N VAL A 169 6.03 5.36 16.61
CA VAL A 169 5.22 4.50 15.76
C VAL A 169 5.59 3.04 16.00
N PHE A 170 4.59 2.19 16.22
CA PHE A 170 4.75 0.75 16.26
C PHE A 170 4.71 0.17 14.85
N TYR A 171 5.63 -0.74 14.56
CA TYR A 171 5.62 -1.54 13.34
C TYR A 171 5.53 -3.01 13.75
N PHE A 172 4.32 -3.56 13.79
CA PHE A 172 4.07 -4.92 14.26
C PHE A 172 4.34 -5.97 13.17
N PRO A 173 4.74 -7.19 13.55
CA PRO A 173 4.79 -8.33 12.63
C PRO A 173 3.40 -8.66 12.08
N ILE A 174 3.36 -9.30 10.92
CA ILE A 174 2.11 -9.84 10.37
C ILE A 174 1.93 -11.25 10.95
N SER A 175 0.82 -11.46 11.67
CA SER A 175 0.37 -12.80 12.07
C SER A 175 -0.78 -13.23 11.18
N TYR A 176 -0.56 -14.24 10.33
CA TYR A 176 -1.63 -14.79 9.49
C TYR A 176 -2.66 -15.58 10.30
N GLU A 177 -2.27 -16.11 11.47
CA GLU A 177 -3.14 -16.84 12.38
C GLU A 177 -4.01 -15.88 13.21
N HIS A 178 -3.41 -14.79 13.71
CA HIS A 178 -4.06 -13.79 14.55
C HIS A 178 -3.81 -12.35 14.03
N PRO A 179 -4.42 -11.94 12.89
CA PRO A 179 -4.10 -10.65 12.25
C PRO A 179 -4.48 -9.42 13.05
N HIS A 180 -5.50 -9.53 13.91
CA HIS A 180 -5.93 -8.45 14.81
C HIS A 180 -5.07 -8.35 16.06
N ASP A 181 -4.25 -9.37 16.30
CA ASP A 181 -3.51 -9.52 17.53
C ASP A 181 -2.16 -10.20 17.27
N PRO A 182 -1.25 -9.51 16.56
CA PRO A 182 -0.01 -10.10 16.11
C PRO A 182 1.06 -10.27 17.20
N CYS A 183 0.76 -9.84 18.43
CA CYS A 183 1.72 -9.71 19.52
C CYS A 183 1.33 -10.40 20.82
N ASP A 184 0.16 -11.04 20.89
CA ASP A 184 -0.30 -11.87 22.01
C ASP A 184 0.06 -13.37 21.85
#